data_AF-A0A926T880-F1
#
_entry.id   AF-A0A926T880-F1
#
_cell.length_a   1.000
_cell.length_b   1.000
_cell.length_c   1.000
_cell.angle_alpha   90.00
_cell.angle_beta   90.00
_cell.angle_gamma   90.00
#
_symmetry.space_group_name_H-M   'P 1'
#
loop_
_entity.id
_entity.type
_entity.pdbx_description
1 polymer ?
#
loop_
_entity_poly.entity_id
_entity_poly.type
_entity_poly.pdbx_seq_one_letter_code
_entity_poly.pdbx_strand_id
1 'polypeptide(L)'
;MLEVQKSHKKIGFRVSGELVKQLYDWEYSIDEMVFKEQLATGSFKGSFSVQGFILEMMQQAEKEGEILPYYGAIGSSACVYKFRLKGSKCNLRIEHSLTGDALDLEVDIKKANRLFSIIREPALQFSFLSYVMDKKLDHPWSGKRNSTLVCQIAEQEYQTLTQWKNWMNEQALTPRYIYRFTQVSIGATGFIVKVEDTETGEIIDATDYDDW
;
A
#
# COMPACT_ATOMS: atom_id res chain seq x y z
N MET A 1 -14.20 5.99 -3.41
CA MET A 1 -14.70 6.19 -2.04
C MET A 1 -13.61 5.85 -1.05
N LEU A 2 -13.38 6.68 -0.03
CA LEU A 2 -12.48 6.40 1.09
C LEU A 2 -13.29 6.22 2.38
N GLU A 3 -13.05 5.11 3.07
CA GLU A 3 -13.56 4.84 4.42
C GLU A 3 -12.39 4.85 5.40
N VAL A 4 -12.60 5.48 6.57
CA VAL A 4 -11.60 5.55 7.63
C VAL A 4 -12.19 4.97 8.91
N GLN A 5 -11.44 4.08 9.56
CA GLN A 5 -11.82 3.46 10.82
C GLN A 5 -10.73 3.64 11.86
N LYS A 6 -11.12 3.93 13.10
CA LYS A 6 -10.26 3.84 14.28
C LYS A 6 -10.97 3.05 15.37
N SER A 7 -10.25 2.16 16.04
CA SER A 7 -10.65 1.54 17.29
C SER A 7 -9.54 1.69 18.34
N HIS A 8 -9.67 1.00 19.47
CA HIS A 8 -8.64 0.96 20.51
C HIS A 8 -7.42 0.08 20.13
N LYS A 9 -7.45 -0.61 18.98
CA LYS A 9 -6.39 -1.53 18.53
C LYS A 9 -5.99 -1.38 17.06
N LYS A 10 -6.66 -0.49 16.31
CA LYS A 10 -6.38 -0.34 14.88
C LYS A 10 -6.76 1.02 14.32
N ILE A 11 -6.06 1.39 13.26
CA ILE A 11 -6.41 2.47 12.33
C ILE A 11 -6.43 1.85 10.93
N GLY A 12 -7.47 2.15 10.14
CA GLY A 12 -7.64 1.56 8.81
C GLY A 12 -8.16 2.56 7.79
N PHE A 13 -7.65 2.44 6.58
CA PHE A 13 -8.05 3.17 5.38
C PHE A 13 -8.49 2.16 4.33
N ARG A 14 -9.68 2.35 3.78
CA ARG A 14 -10.19 1.53 2.68
C ARG A 14 -10.56 2.40 1.50
N VAL A 15 -9.91 2.16 0.37
CA VAL A 15 -10.19 2.81 -0.91
C VAL A 15 -10.94 1.83 -1.80
N SER A 16 -12.05 2.27 -2.39
CA SER A 16 -12.92 1.42 -3.22
C SER A 16 -13.63 2.20 -4.33
N GLY A 17 -14.24 1.46 -5.26
CA GLY A 17 -15.01 2.01 -6.38
C GLY A 17 -14.12 2.74 -7.39
N GLU A 18 -14.63 3.81 -8.00
CA GLU A 18 -13.89 4.53 -9.05
C GLU A 18 -12.53 5.05 -8.60
N LEU A 19 -12.41 5.41 -7.31
CA LEU A 19 -11.15 5.88 -6.77
C LEU A 19 -10.06 4.80 -6.84
N VAL A 20 -10.33 3.55 -6.45
CA VAL A 20 -9.29 2.51 -6.50
C VAL A 20 -8.94 2.15 -7.95
N LYS A 21 -9.93 2.22 -8.85
CA LYS A 21 -9.69 2.03 -10.28
C LYS A 21 -8.75 3.10 -10.82
N GLN A 22 -9.00 4.38 -10.49
CA GLN A 22 -8.11 5.48 -10.84
C GLN A 22 -6.69 5.28 -10.30
N LEU A 23 -6.53 4.77 -9.07
CA LEU A 23 -5.22 4.45 -8.52
C LEU A 23 -4.52 3.38 -9.34
N TYR A 24 -5.19 2.26 -9.61
CA TYR A 24 -4.58 1.16 -10.34
C TYR A 24 -4.31 1.49 -11.80
N ASP A 25 -5.17 2.27 -12.46
CA ASP A 25 -4.93 2.73 -13.83
C ASP A 25 -3.67 3.62 -13.88
N TRP A 26 -3.47 4.48 -12.87
CA TRP A 26 -2.26 5.29 -12.74
C TRP A 26 -1.03 4.42 -12.46
N GLU A 27 -1.08 3.52 -11.48
CA GLU A 27 0.00 2.59 -11.17
C GLU A 27 0.38 1.74 -12.39
N TYR A 28 -0.60 1.19 -13.09
CA TYR A 28 -0.39 0.38 -14.29
C TYR A 28 0.32 1.16 -15.40
N SER A 29 -0.01 2.45 -15.57
CA SER A 29 0.66 3.30 -16.57
C SER A 29 2.15 3.49 -16.28
N ILE A 30 2.52 3.52 -14.99
CA ILE A 30 3.93 3.61 -14.57
C ILE A 30 4.60 2.24 -14.70
N ASP A 31 3.93 1.17 -14.25
CA ASP A 31 4.43 -0.21 -14.39
C ASP A 31 4.72 -0.54 -15.85
N GLU A 32 3.84 -0.15 -16.78
CA GLU A 32 4.02 -0.32 -18.22
C GLU A 32 5.24 0.44 -18.74
N MET A 33 5.43 1.68 -18.30
CA MET A 33 6.59 2.50 -18.68
C MET A 33 7.90 1.84 -18.22
N VAL A 34 7.98 1.43 -16.95
CA VAL A 34 9.16 0.78 -16.37
C VAL A 34 9.44 -0.53 -17.10
N PHE A 35 8.41 -1.36 -17.29
CA PHE A 35 8.52 -2.66 -17.95
C PHE A 35 9.08 -2.54 -19.36
N LYS A 36 8.53 -1.64 -20.18
CA LYS A 36 8.99 -1.41 -21.57
C LYS A 36 10.45 -0.95 -21.63
N GLU A 37 10.85 -0.05 -20.74
CA GLU A 37 12.24 0.42 -20.71
C GLU A 37 13.21 -0.67 -20.25
N GLN A 38 12.82 -1.47 -19.25
CA GLN A 38 13.60 -2.61 -18.77
C GLN A 38 13.76 -3.70 -19.83
N LEU A 39 12.72 -4.00 -20.61
CA LEU A 39 12.82 -4.91 -21.75
C LEU A 39 13.75 -4.39 -22.84
N ALA A 40 13.68 -3.08 -23.13
CA ALA A 40 14.47 -2.46 -24.19
C ALA A 40 15.95 -2.31 -23.83
N THR A 41 16.27 -2.03 -22.56
CA THR A 41 17.63 -1.63 -22.14
C THR A 41 18.28 -2.58 -21.15
N GLY A 42 17.53 -3.55 -20.59
CA GLY A 42 17.97 -4.38 -19.47
C GLY A 42 18.02 -3.63 -18.12
N SER A 43 17.53 -2.39 -18.05
CA SER A 43 17.58 -1.54 -16.86
C SER A 43 16.46 -0.49 -16.86
N PHE A 44 16.30 0.29 -15.79
CA PHE A 44 15.42 1.45 -15.77
C PHE A 44 16.22 2.73 -15.43
N LYS A 45 16.22 3.71 -16.33
CA LYS A 45 17.00 4.95 -16.29
C LYS A 45 18.50 4.71 -16.10
N GLY A 46 19.02 3.63 -16.69
CA GLY A 46 20.42 3.19 -16.51
C GLY A 46 20.77 2.73 -15.09
N SER A 47 19.77 2.62 -14.21
CA SER A 47 19.86 2.09 -12.86
C SER A 47 18.98 0.84 -12.76
N PHE A 48 19.04 0.07 -11.67
CA PHE A 48 18.17 -1.10 -11.46
C PHE A 48 18.28 -2.14 -12.59
N SER A 49 19.48 -2.69 -12.79
CA SER A 49 19.73 -3.74 -13.78
C SER A 49 18.84 -4.96 -13.53
N VAL A 50 18.23 -5.46 -14.61
CA VAL A 50 17.46 -6.70 -14.60
C VAL A 50 18.42 -7.87 -14.80
N GLN A 51 18.32 -8.88 -13.95
CA GLN A 51 19.14 -10.10 -14.07
C GLN A 51 18.65 -10.95 -15.26
N GLY A 52 19.55 -11.69 -15.91
CA GLY A 52 19.25 -12.41 -17.16
C GLY A 52 18.00 -13.30 -17.10
N PHE A 53 17.85 -14.10 -16.03
CA PHE A 53 16.67 -14.96 -15.87
C PHE A 53 15.37 -14.16 -15.63
N ILE A 54 15.45 -13.00 -14.96
CA ILE A 54 14.27 -12.12 -14.78
C ILE A 54 13.89 -11.50 -16.13
N LEU A 55 14.88 -11.09 -16.93
CA LEU A 55 14.63 -10.53 -18.26
C LEU A 55 13.93 -11.56 -19.16
N GLU A 56 14.33 -12.83 -19.11
CA GLU A 56 13.65 -13.92 -19.82
C GLU A 56 12.19 -14.08 -19.35
N MET A 57 11.94 -14.02 -18.03
CA MET A 57 10.57 -14.04 -17.49
C MET A 57 9.73 -12.85 -17.97
N MET A 58 10.30 -11.65 -17.99
CA MET A 58 9.64 -10.44 -18.47
C MET A 58 9.29 -10.54 -19.96
N GLN A 59 10.21 -11.06 -20.79
CA GLN A 59 9.94 -11.29 -22.22
C GLN A 59 8.84 -12.32 -22.44
N GLN A 60 8.75 -13.33 -21.58
CA GLN A 60 7.65 -14.30 -21.65
C GLN A 60 6.32 -13.64 -21.26
N ALA A 61 6.29 -12.84 -20.19
CA ALA A 61 5.11 -12.08 -19.79
C ALA A 61 4.62 -11.13 -20.90
N GLU A 62 5.53 -10.45 -21.61
CA GLU A 62 5.19 -9.59 -22.75
C GLU A 62 4.47 -10.38 -23.87
N LYS A 63 4.95 -11.60 -24.19
CA LYS A 63 4.31 -12.47 -25.20
C LYS A 63 2.91 -12.93 -24.77
N GLU A 64 2.66 -12.99 -23.47
CA GLU A 64 1.37 -13.34 -22.88
C GLU A 64 0.43 -12.13 -22.73
N GLY A 65 0.91 -10.93 -23.07
CA GLY A 65 0.16 -9.67 -22.91
C GLY A 65 0.11 -9.18 -21.47
N GLU A 66 1.02 -9.65 -20.61
CA GLU A 66 1.13 -9.27 -19.22
C GLU A 66 2.24 -8.22 -19.01
N ILE A 67 2.08 -7.40 -17.97
CA ILE A 67 3.06 -6.39 -17.57
C ILE A 67 3.67 -6.81 -16.24
N LEU A 68 4.97 -7.06 -16.22
CA LEU A 68 5.70 -7.57 -15.06
C LEU A 68 7.00 -6.78 -14.85
N PRO A 69 6.94 -5.53 -14.36
CA PRO A 69 8.15 -4.75 -14.09
C PRO A 69 8.95 -5.38 -12.96
N TYR A 70 10.27 -5.21 -12.99
CA TYR A 70 11.15 -5.71 -11.95
C TYR A 70 11.55 -4.60 -10.98
N TYR A 71 11.14 -4.74 -9.72
CA TYR A 71 11.46 -3.80 -8.63
C TYR A 71 12.41 -4.39 -7.56
N GLY A 72 12.96 -5.58 -7.78
CA GLY A 72 13.78 -6.27 -6.78
C GLY A 72 13.02 -6.59 -5.49
N ALA A 73 13.59 -6.22 -4.35
CA ALA A 73 12.99 -6.49 -3.03
C ALA A 73 11.78 -5.59 -2.70
N ILE A 74 11.52 -4.56 -3.50
CA ILE A 74 10.55 -3.49 -3.18
C ILE A 74 9.10 -3.96 -3.35
N GLY A 75 8.81 -5.07 -4.04
CA GLY A 75 7.43 -5.53 -4.19
C GLY A 75 7.03 -5.81 -5.63
N SER A 76 5.75 -6.16 -5.77
CA SER A 76 5.03 -6.17 -7.04
C SER A 76 4.69 -4.76 -7.55
N SER A 77 4.85 -3.73 -6.72
CA SER A 77 4.74 -2.32 -7.09
C SER A 77 5.63 -1.49 -6.17
N ALA A 78 6.20 -0.42 -6.69
CA ALA A 78 7.07 0.49 -5.94
C ALA A 78 6.30 1.65 -5.29
N CYS A 79 4.98 1.50 -5.07
CA CYS A 79 4.11 2.57 -4.60
C CYS A 79 4.14 2.77 -3.08
N VAL A 80 4.12 4.06 -2.69
CA VAL A 80 3.96 4.55 -1.32
C VAL A 80 2.66 5.34 -1.24
N TYR A 81 1.69 4.83 -0.47
CA TYR A 81 0.43 5.52 -0.21
C TYR A 81 0.56 6.39 1.04
N LYS A 82 0.23 7.67 0.94
CA LYS A 82 0.25 8.64 2.04
C LYS A 82 -1.15 9.18 2.27
N PHE A 83 -1.68 9.00 3.47
CA PHE A 83 -2.98 9.51 3.88
C PHE A 83 -2.81 10.64 4.87
N ARG A 84 -3.33 11.84 4.54
CA ARG A 84 -3.40 12.98 5.45
C ARG A 84 -4.85 13.46 5.58
N LEU A 85 -5.43 13.27 6.75
CA LEU A 85 -6.82 13.63 7.02
C LEU A 85 -6.97 15.14 7.21
N LYS A 86 -8.03 15.72 6.66
CA LYS A 86 -8.37 17.15 6.72
C LYS A 86 -9.88 17.32 6.92
N GLY A 87 -10.34 17.13 8.15
CA GLY A 87 -11.76 17.20 8.49
C GLY A 87 -12.56 16.07 7.83
N SER A 88 -13.46 16.41 6.90
CA SER A 88 -14.24 15.43 6.13
C SER A 88 -13.53 14.93 4.87
N LYS A 89 -12.32 15.41 4.59
CA LYS A 89 -11.53 15.05 3.40
C LYS A 89 -10.22 14.38 3.79
N CYS A 90 -9.61 13.67 2.85
CA CYS A 90 -8.27 13.14 2.95
C CYS A 90 -7.48 13.58 1.72
N ASN A 91 -6.28 14.10 1.93
CA ASN A 91 -5.28 14.14 0.88
C ASN A 91 -4.65 12.75 0.80
N LEU A 92 -4.96 12.03 -0.27
CA LEU A 92 -4.36 10.75 -0.62
C LEU A 92 -3.31 11.02 -1.68
N ARG A 93 -2.04 10.84 -1.33
CA ARG A 93 -0.92 10.92 -2.25
C ARG A 93 -0.34 9.54 -2.48
N ILE A 94 -0.12 9.19 -3.74
CA ILE A 94 0.54 7.96 -4.15
C ILE A 94 1.83 8.38 -4.81
N GLU A 95 2.94 7.80 -4.41
CA GLU A 95 4.26 8.10 -4.95
C GLU A 95 4.91 6.81 -5.41
N HIS A 96 5.37 6.77 -6.65
CA HIS A 96 6.10 5.63 -7.17
C HIS A 96 7.59 5.84 -6.86
N SER A 97 8.11 5.07 -5.89
CA SER A 97 9.44 5.29 -5.31
C SER A 97 10.59 5.16 -6.31
N LEU A 98 10.39 4.43 -7.42
CA LEU A 98 11.40 4.28 -8.47
C LEU A 98 11.41 5.45 -9.46
N THR A 99 10.24 5.94 -9.87
CA THR A 99 10.15 6.99 -10.89
C THR A 99 10.15 8.38 -10.29
N GLY A 100 9.74 8.53 -9.03
CA GLY A 100 9.48 9.79 -8.36
C GLY A 100 8.13 10.41 -8.71
N ASP A 101 7.36 9.79 -9.62
CA ASP A 101 6.05 10.29 -10.02
C ASP A 101 5.06 10.17 -8.87
N ALA A 102 4.14 11.14 -8.80
CA ALA A 102 3.13 11.17 -7.77
C ALA A 102 1.75 11.51 -8.32
N LEU A 103 0.73 10.90 -7.72
CA LEU A 103 -0.68 11.22 -7.89
C LEU A 103 -1.22 11.77 -6.58
N ASP A 104 -1.64 13.04 -6.59
CA ASP A 104 -2.26 13.71 -5.46
C ASP A 104 -3.77 13.81 -5.67
N LEU A 105 -4.55 13.21 -4.76
CA LEU A 105 -6.01 13.23 -4.79
C LEU A 105 -6.56 13.84 -3.51
N GLU A 106 -7.59 14.68 -3.65
CA GLU A 106 -8.42 15.10 -2.51
C GLU A 106 -9.71 14.29 -2.52
N VAL A 107 -9.94 13.54 -1.45
CA VAL A 107 -11.00 12.52 -1.39
C VAL A 107 -11.91 12.75 -0.21
N ASP A 108 -13.22 12.72 -0.42
CA ASP A 108 -14.19 12.75 0.68
C ASP A 108 -14.15 11.46 1.51
N ILE A 109 -14.10 11.63 2.82
CA ILE A 109 -14.15 10.53 3.79
C ILE A 109 -15.60 10.20 4.06
N LYS A 110 -16.00 8.98 3.69
CA LYS A 110 -17.27 8.44 4.14
C LYS A 110 -17.10 7.90 5.55
N LYS A 111 -17.72 8.58 6.52
CA LYS A 111 -17.83 8.06 7.89
C LYS A 111 -18.66 6.78 7.84
N ALA A 112 -18.09 5.66 8.30
CA ALA A 112 -18.85 4.43 8.46
C ALA A 112 -20.00 4.68 9.47
N ASN A 113 -21.26 4.55 9.04
CA ASN A 113 -22.41 4.68 9.92
C ASN A 113 -22.35 3.56 10.97
N ARG A 114 -22.21 3.91 12.26
CA ARG A 114 -22.17 2.97 13.40
C ARG A 114 -23.40 2.04 13.48
N LEU A 115 -24.55 2.42 12.91
CA LEU A 115 -25.74 1.58 12.89
C LEU A 115 -25.62 0.35 11.97
N PHE A 116 -24.72 0.38 10.97
CA PHE A 116 -24.47 -0.77 10.08
C PHE A 116 -23.31 -1.66 10.55
N SER A 117 -22.61 -1.32 11.64
CA SER A 117 -21.53 -2.16 12.17
C SER A 117 -22.05 -3.36 12.97
N ILE A 118 -23.34 -3.37 13.36
CA ILE A 118 -23.94 -4.47 14.14
C ILE A 118 -24.35 -5.65 13.23
N ILE A 119 -24.51 -5.42 11.91
CA ILE A 119 -24.95 -6.43 10.94
C ILE A 119 -23.79 -6.89 10.02
N ARG A 120 -22.58 -6.37 10.22
CA ARG A 120 -21.38 -6.77 9.46
C ARG A 120 -20.23 -7.18 10.37
N GLU A 121 -20.40 -8.30 11.04
CA GLU A 121 -19.30 -9.24 11.28
C GLU A 121 -19.82 -10.64 10.92
N PRO A 122 -19.13 -11.40 10.05
CA PRO A 122 -17.69 -11.37 9.81
C PRO A 122 -17.31 -10.77 8.44
N ALA A 123 -16.00 -10.59 8.24
CA ALA A 123 -15.32 -10.24 6.99
C ALA A 123 -15.01 -8.74 6.70
N LEU A 124 -14.51 -8.00 7.70
CA LEU A 124 -13.14 -7.47 7.56
C LEU A 124 -12.20 -8.58 8.05
N GLN A 125 -12.16 -9.68 7.30
CA GLN A 125 -11.11 -10.67 7.45
C GLN A 125 -9.93 -10.06 6.72
N PHE A 126 -9.06 -9.40 7.48
CA PHE A 126 -7.67 -9.32 7.11
C PHE A 126 -7.20 -10.77 7.18
N SER A 127 -7.17 -11.47 6.06
CA SER A 127 -6.56 -12.79 6.05
C SER A 127 -5.14 -12.59 6.57
N PHE A 128 -4.78 -13.32 7.62
CA PHE A 128 -3.47 -13.29 8.25
C PHE A 128 -2.35 -13.80 7.33
N LEU A 129 -2.68 -14.11 6.08
CA LEU A 129 -1.87 -14.50 4.92
C LEU A 129 -2.89 -15.07 3.92
N SER A 130 -3.12 -14.45 2.75
CA SER A 130 -3.76 -15.22 1.65
C SER A 130 -2.74 -16.00 0.83
N TYR A 131 -1.42 -15.87 1.07
CA TYR A 131 -0.42 -16.26 0.08
C TYR A 131 0.82 -17.00 0.58
N VAL A 132 0.88 -17.39 1.87
CA VAL A 132 1.77 -18.51 2.25
C VAL A 132 0.87 -19.68 2.57
N MET A 133 0.51 -20.41 1.52
CA MET A 133 -0.04 -21.75 1.65
C MET A 133 1.12 -22.73 1.52
N ASP A 134 1.25 -23.68 2.45
CA ASP A 134 2.15 -24.85 2.30
C ASP A 134 1.75 -25.74 1.10
N LYS A 135 0.59 -25.46 0.49
CA LYS A 135 0.13 -26.11 -0.73
C LYS A 135 0.52 -25.28 -1.94
N LYS A 136 1.26 -25.91 -2.84
CA LYS A 136 1.55 -25.42 -4.19
C LYS A 136 0.24 -24.98 -4.85
N LEU A 137 0.17 -23.74 -5.32
CA LEU A 137 -0.99 -23.26 -6.07
C LEU A 137 -1.14 -24.10 -7.35
N ASP A 138 -2.38 -24.50 -7.67
CA ASP A 138 -2.68 -25.27 -8.88
C ASP A 138 -2.37 -24.47 -10.16
N HIS A 139 -2.35 -23.13 -10.06
CA HIS A 139 -1.90 -22.20 -11.09
C HIS A 139 -1.03 -21.09 -10.48
N PRO A 140 -0.01 -20.58 -11.18
CA PRO A 140 0.65 -19.33 -10.77
C PRO A 140 -0.40 -18.21 -10.63
N TRP A 141 -0.18 -17.31 -9.68
CA TRP A 141 -1.11 -16.23 -9.34
C TRP A 141 -1.54 -15.45 -10.59
N SER A 142 -2.86 -15.33 -10.82
CA SER A 142 -3.44 -14.82 -12.06
C SER A 142 -3.68 -13.29 -12.10
N GLY A 143 -2.87 -12.50 -11.40
CA GLY A 143 -2.77 -11.07 -11.66
C GLY A 143 -3.94 -10.15 -11.27
N LYS A 144 -5.11 -10.67 -10.88
CA LYS A 144 -6.28 -9.82 -10.63
C LYS A 144 -6.14 -9.00 -9.35
N ARG A 145 -5.90 -7.69 -9.50
CA ARG A 145 -5.87 -6.73 -8.39
C ARG A 145 -7.21 -6.71 -7.65
N ASN A 146 -7.15 -6.65 -6.32
CA ASN A 146 -8.34 -6.55 -5.48
C ASN A 146 -9.12 -5.28 -5.80
N SER A 147 -10.45 -5.36 -5.94
CA SER A 147 -11.33 -4.20 -6.20
C SER A 147 -11.40 -3.19 -5.06
N THR A 148 -10.57 -3.35 -4.04
CA THR A 148 -10.35 -2.41 -2.95
C THR A 148 -8.89 -2.43 -2.51
N LEU A 149 -8.35 -1.26 -2.19
CA LEU A 149 -7.08 -1.11 -1.48
C LEU A 149 -7.38 -0.94 0.00
N VAL A 150 -6.69 -1.70 0.85
CA VAL A 150 -6.84 -1.61 2.30
C VAL A 150 -5.46 -1.40 2.93
N CYS A 151 -5.32 -0.31 3.66
CA CYS A 151 -4.11 0.03 4.40
C CYS A 151 -4.48 0.09 5.89
N GLN A 152 -3.78 -0.67 6.74
CA GLN A 152 -4.11 -0.74 8.16
C GLN A 152 -2.86 -0.70 9.03
N ILE A 153 -3.04 -0.14 10.23
CA ILE A 153 -2.13 -0.24 11.37
C ILE A 153 -2.89 -1.02 12.43
N ALA A 154 -2.44 -2.21 12.78
CA ALA A 154 -3.14 -3.08 13.71
C ALA A 154 -2.19 -3.79 14.68
N GLU A 155 -2.75 -4.31 15.78
CA GLU A 155 -2.04 -5.18 16.71
C GLU A 155 -0.71 -4.58 17.17
N GLN A 156 0.41 -5.22 16.85
CA GLN A 156 1.74 -4.79 17.28
C GLN A 156 2.14 -3.44 16.67
N GLU A 157 1.82 -3.20 15.39
CA GLU A 157 2.08 -1.91 14.72
C GLU A 157 1.35 -0.78 15.47
N TYR A 158 0.12 -1.04 15.93
CA TYR A 158 -0.65 -0.09 16.71
C TYR A 158 -0.08 0.09 18.12
N GLN A 159 0.44 -0.96 18.75
CA GLN A 159 1.12 -0.86 20.05
C GLN A 159 2.37 0.01 19.95
N THR A 160 3.24 -0.25 18.97
CA THR A 160 4.43 0.55 18.67
C THR A 160 4.06 2.02 18.48
N LEU A 161 3.02 2.29 17.68
CA LEU A 161 2.50 3.64 17.49
C LEU A 161 2.04 4.28 18.82
N THR A 162 1.35 3.53 19.69
CA THR A 162 0.87 4.07 20.98
C THR A 162 1.96 4.35 22.01
N GLN A 163 3.12 3.72 21.87
CA GLN A 163 4.29 3.95 22.75
C GLN A 163 5.13 5.14 22.28
N TRP A 164 4.92 5.60 21.05
CA TRP A 164 5.65 6.74 20.51
C TRP A 164 5.33 8.02 21.29
N LYS A 165 6.36 8.72 21.78
CA LYS A 165 6.22 9.94 22.60
C LYS A 165 5.36 11.04 21.98
N ASN A 166 5.31 11.12 20.64
CA ASN A 166 4.56 12.16 19.93
C ASN A 166 3.12 11.72 19.63
N TRP A 167 2.78 10.46 19.89
CA TRP A 167 1.45 9.95 19.59
C TRP A 167 0.41 10.48 20.57
N MET A 168 -0.56 11.18 20.02
CA MET A 168 -1.77 11.65 20.69
C MET A 168 -2.97 10.96 20.07
N ASN A 169 -3.50 9.96 20.78
CA ASN A 169 -4.56 9.09 20.30
C ASN A 169 -5.80 9.90 19.85
N GLU A 170 -6.15 10.97 20.55
CA GLU A 170 -7.28 11.86 20.22
C GLU A 170 -7.09 12.58 18.87
N GLN A 171 -5.84 12.77 18.46
CA GLN A 171 -5.43 13.41 17.21
C GLN A 171 -5.20 12.41 16.07
N ALA A 172 -5.38 11.11 16.30
CA ALA A 172 -5.12 10.07 15.29
C ALA A 172 -5.86 10.33 13.96
N LEU A 173 -7.11 10.79 14.00
CA LEU A 173 -7.89 11.06 12.79
C LEU A 173 -7.92 12.54 12.37
N THR A 174 -6.83 13.26 12.61
CA THR A 174 -6.71 14.71 12.31
C THR A 174 -5.53 14.98 11.37
N PRO A 175 -5.34 16.22 10.89
CA PRO A 175 -4.22 16.57 10.00
C PRO A 175 -2.83 16.47 10.63
N ARG A 176 -2.77 16.22 11.95
CA ARG A 176 -1.50 16.10 12.68
C ARG A 176 -0.65 14.97 12.16
N TYR A 177 -1.23 13.85 11.74
CA TYR A 177 -0.47 12.69 11.27
C TYR A 177 -0.59 12.45 9.77
N ILE A 178 0.51 12.02 9.17
CA ILE A 178 0.55 11.44 7.82
C ILE A 178 0.87 9.96 7.96
N TYR A 179 -0.02 9.12 7.43
CA TYR A 179 0.14 7.67 7.44
C TYR A 179 0.72 7.20 6.11
N ARG A 180 1.87 6.54 6.14
CA ARG A 180 2.61 6.09 4.96
C ARG A 180 2.63 4.57 4.91
N PHE A 181 2.16 4.00 3.81
CA PHE A 181 2.13 2.57 3.54
C PHE A 181 2.96 2.29 2.30
N THR A 182 4.14 1.70 2.48
CA THR A 182 5.04 1.33 1.37
C THR A 182 4.84 -0.14 1.06
N GLN A 183 4.43 -0.46 -0.17
CA GLN A 183 4.28 -1.87 -0.57
C GLN A 183 5.62 -2.59 -0.46
N VAL A 184 5.58 -3.85 -0.02
CA VAL A 184 6.75 -4.73 0.06
C VAL A 184 6.40 -6.14 -0.38
N SER A 185 7.39 -6.87 -0.92
CA SER A 185 7.23 -8.27 -1.31
C SER A 185 6.97 -9.22 -0.13
N ILE A 186 7.38 -8.84 1.09
CA ILE A 186 7.46 -9.70 2.26
C ILE A 186 6.95 -8.92 3.49
N GLY A 187 5.98 -9.48 4.22
CA GLY A 187 5.42 -8.91 5.44
C GLY A 187 3.98 -9.38 5.70
N ALA A 188 3.58 -9.54 6.97
CA ALA A 188 2.25 -10.05 7.33
C ALA A 188 1.10 -9.17 6.80
N THR A 189 1.35 -7.87 6.64
CA THR A 189 0.39 -6.88 6.14
C THR A 189 0.68 -6.40 4.71
N GLY A 190 1.80 -6.82 4.10
CA GLY A 190 2.23 -6.40 2.76
C GLY A 190 2.69 -4.93 2.66
N PHE A 191 2.84 -4.24 3.80
CA PHE A 191 3.30 -2.85 3.85
C PHE A 191 4.34 -2.63 4.94
N ILE A 192 5.31 -1.77 4.67
CA ILE A 192 6.03 -1.01 5.71
C ILE A 192 5.16 0.19 6.08
N VAL A 193 4.93 0.38 7.38
CA VAL A 193 4.05 1.41 7.92
C VAL A 193 4.86 2.46 8.64
N LYS A 194 4.81 3.70 8.17
CA LYS A 194 5.40 4.86 8.85
C LYS A 194 4.35 5.89 9.20
N VAL A 195 4.50 6.53 10.35
CA VAL A 195 3.64 7.64 10.77
C VAL A 195 4.49 8.85 11.05
N GLU A 196 4.16 9.97 10.40
CA GLU A 196 4.83 11.26 10.55
C GLU A 196 3.94 12.21 11.37
N ASP A 197 4.50 12.86 12.38
CA ASP A 197 3.86 13.96 13.09
C ASP A 197 4.21 15.27 12.36
N THR A 198 3.20 15.93 11.80
CA THR A 198 3.36 17.15 11.01
C THR A 198 3.70 18.39 11.84
N GLU A 199 3.53 18.35 13.17
CA GLU A 199 3.91 19.44 14.06
C GLU A 199 5.41 19.40 14.38
N THR A 200 5.99 18.20 14.52
CA THR A 200 7.39 18.01 14.91
C THR A 200 8.30 17.60 13.74
N GLY A 201 7.74 17.03 12.68
CA GLY A 201 8.47 16.42 11.57
C GLY A 201 9.08 15.05 11.91
N GLU A 202 8.92 14.56 13.14
CA GLU A 202 9.42 13.24 13.54
C GLU A 202 8.57 12.12 12.92
N ILE A 203 9.24 11.00 12.59
CA ILE A 203 8.63 9.82 11.95
C ILE A 203 8.90 8.59 12.81
N ILE A 204 7.88 7.76 13.03
CA ILE A 204 8.03 6.41 13.57
C ILE A 204 7.81 5.37 12.47
N ASP A 205 8.64 4.32 12.46
CA ASP A 205 8.38 3.09 11.72
C ASP A 205 7.63 2.12 12.64
N ALA A 206 6.34 1.92 12.36
CA ALA A 206 5.48 1.03 13.14
C ALA A 206 5.70 -0.45 12.80
N THR A 207 6.47 -0.72 11.74
CA THR A 207 6.85 -2.04 11.24
C THR A 207 8.33 -2.34 11.45
N ASP A 208 9.03 -1.58 12.29
CA ASP A 208 10.41 -1.93 12.65
C ASP A 208 10.40 -3.05 13.70
N TYR A 209 10.48 -4.29 13.21
CA TYR A 209 10.46 -5.51 14.03
C TYR A 209 11.78 -5.77 14.75
N ASP A 210 12.86 -5.02 14.44
CA ASP A 210 14.20 -5.31 14.96
C ASP A 210 14.39 -4.85 16.42
N ASP A 211 13.59 -3.87 16.86
CA ASP A 211 13.55 -3.35 18.24
C ASP A 211 12.55 -4.11 19.14
N TRP A 212 12.05 -5.27 18.69
CA TRP A 212 10.98 -6.04 19.37
C TRP A 212 11.49 -7.19 20.22
#